data_AF-A0A8C3DZF3-F1
#
_entry.id   AF-A0A8C3DZF3-F1
#
_cell.length_a   1.000
_cell.length_b   1.000
_cell.length_c   1.000
_cell.angle_alpha   90.00
_cell.angle_beta   90.00
_cell.angle_gamma   90.00
#
_symmetry.space_group_name_H-M   'P 1'
#
loop_
_entity.id
_entity.type
_entity.pdbx_description
1 polymer ?
#
loop_
_entity_poly.entity_id
_entity_poly.type
_entity_poly.pdbx_seq_one_letter_code
_entity_poly.pdbx_strand_id
1 'polypeptide(L)'
;VANTLFNIWIKYKPRLPEWYYNERLVKVGDALAQIKEYKLALLQCYERYLQQFVSVNLDDVMDDAHRFKSAFFPNGFRDKNAALTFHALQARNVCIYQMVFSSDRNLQNQESLQTCLSVLTSLRLTMQVALPQENLCWLIYNGAIHIYTICRRLMMMGQSAKVLEYLLWASVCMESSIPLLSVHYLTWRATLYTAVSQCYFDCQAGIHGEIFARRGLIKIDELRRLENTSSSLENTETQKIFREATLKMSVMIFKRAVYESRRKSNTRRESKLNPRKAVDLSWPRTSTERLLVEMFDGAAAQFLAILEALSDSSRSLLPPHPPVPDEIAIRDVTSELFSAGLEILSGNSLKKPKWCCW
;
A
#
# COMPACT_ATOMS: atom_id res chain seq x y z
N VAL A 1 20.98 3.57 34.39
CA VAL A 1 20.74 2.11 34.53
C VAL A 1 20.94 1.37 33.21
N ALA A 2 20.29 1.76 32.10
CA ALA A 2 20.45 1.09 30.79
C ALA A 2 21.92 1.02 30.29
N ASN A 3 22.67 2.13 30.33
CA ASN A 3 24.09 2.14 29.94
C ASN A 3 24.94 1.20 30.80
N THR A 4 24.62 1.02 32.08
CA THR A 4 25.34 0.11 32.98
C THR A 4 25.16 -1.34 32.55
N LEU A 5 23.95 -1.75 32.16
CA LEU A 5 23.67 -3.09 31.65
C LEU A 5 24.41 -3.37 30.34
N PHE A 6 24.42 -2.41 29.41
CA PHE A 6 25.16 -2.56 28.15
C PHE A 6 26.68 -2.57 28.37
N ASN A 7 27.20 -1.80 29.34
CA ASN A 7 28.62 -1.85 29.69
C ASN A 7 29.03 -3.23 30.23
N ILE A 8 28.17 -3.86 31.04
CA ILE A 8 28.35 -5.24 31.48
C ILE A 8 28.34 -6.16 30.25
N TRP A 9 27.33 -6.04 29.39
CA TRP A 9 27.20 -6.85 28.18
C TRP A 9 28.44 -6.79 27.27
N ILE A 10 28.98 -5.58 27.04
CA ILE A 10 30.20 -5.35 26.25
C ILE A 10 31.41 -6.00 26.93
N LYS A 11 31.54 -5.87 28.25
CA LYS A 11 32.64 -6.47 29.02
C LYS A 11 32.68 -8.00 28.88
N TYR A 12 31.52 -8.65 28.74
CA TYR A 12 31.43 -10.10 28.56
C TYR A 12 31.47 -10.56 27.10
N LYS A 13 31.39 -9.66 26.11
CA LYS A 13 31.50 -9.98 24.67
C LYS A 13 32.67 -10.93 24.34
N PRO A 14 33.93 -10.66 24.74
CA PRO A 14 35.06 -11.53 24.38
C PRO A 14 35.02 -12.93 25.02
N ARG A 15 34.10 -13.15 25.98
CA ARG A 15 33.93 -14.43 26.66
C ARG A 15 32.81 -15.29 26.07
N LEU A 16 32.09 -14.77 25.06
CA LEU A 16 30.95 -15.44 24.43
C LEU A 16 31.29 -15.80 22.97
N PRO A 17 30.76 -16.92 22.44
CA PRO A 17 30.82 -17.19 21.00
C PRO A 17 30.15 -16.06 20.21
N GLU A 18 30.78 -15.64 19.12
CA GLU A 18 30.34 -14.48 18.33
C GLU A 18 28.91 -14.65 17.79
N TRP A 19 28.58 -15.82 17.23
CA TRP A 19 27.25 -16.13 16.74
C TRP A 19 26.18 -15.96 17.82
N TYR A 20 26.46 -16.44 19.04
CA TYR A 20 25.53 -16.38 20.18
C TYR A 20 25.36 -14.95 20.67
N TYR A 21 26.46 -14.21 20.77
CA TYR A 21 26.44 -12.80 21.15
C TYR A 21 25.59 -11.98 20.18
N ASN A 22 25.82 -12.15 18.88
CA ASN A 22 25.14 -11.41 17.82
C ASN A 22 23.63 -11.72 17.80
N GLU A 23 23.26 -12.99 17.86
CA GLU A 23 21.86 -13.41 17.92
C GLU A 23 21.15 -12.81 19.15
N ARG A 24 21.79 -12.85 20.32
CA ARG A 24 21.22 -12.27 21.56
C ARG A 24 21.14 -10.76 21.50
N LEU A 25 22.13 -10.09 20.92
CA LEU A 25 22.15 -8.63 20.79
C LEU A 25 20.95 -8.15 19.97
N VAL A 26 20.68 -8.79 18.83
CA VAL A 26 19.55 -8.46 17.96
C VAL A 26 18.22 -8.78 18.64
N LYS A 27 18.09 -9.93 19.32
CA LYS A 27 16.89 -10.27 20.10
C LYS A 27 16.59 -9.29 21.23
N VAL A 28 17.62 -8.75 21.90
CA VAL A 28 17.43 -7.67 22.89
C VAL A 28 16.97 -6.39 22.20
N GLY A 29 17.49 -6.09 21.01
CA GLY A 29 16.98 -5.02 20.16
C GLY A 29 15.50 -5.18 19.86
N ASP A 30 15.06 -6.39 19.50
CA ASP A 30 13.65 -6.69 19.20
C ASP A 30 12.77 -6.45 20.44
N ALA A 31 13.20 -6.92 21.61
CA ALA A 31 12.48 -6.72 22.86
C ALA A 31 12.38 -5.23 23.24
N LEU A 32 13.46 -4.46 23.06
CA LEU A 32 13.46 -3.01 23.30
C LEU A 32 12.54 -2.27 22.32
N ALA A 33 12.55 -2.65 21.05
CA ALA A 33 11.65 -2.09 20.05
C ALA A 33 10.18 -2.40 20.36
N GLN A 34 9.88 -3.60 20.86
CA GLN A 34 8.52 -3.99 21.29
C GLN A 34 8.00 -3.12 22.44
N ILE A 35 8.85 -2.74 23.39
CA ILE A 35 8.49 -1.80 24.47
C ILE A 35 8.64 -0.33 24.07
N LYS A 36 8.85 -0.05 22.77
CA LYS A 36 8.98 1.31 22.17
C LYS A 36 10.23 2.08 22.60
N GLU A 37 11.24 1.40 23.14
CA GLU A 37 12.56 1.97 23.44
C GLU A 37 13.45 2.01 22.17
N TYR A 38 12.96 2.65 21.11
CA TYR A 38 13.56 2.62 19.78
C TYR A 38 14.98 3.17 19.73
N LYS A 39 15.26 4.24 20.49
CA LYS A 39 16.60 4.84 20.55
C LYS A 39 17.62 3.88 21.17
N LEU A 40 17.23 3.14 22.19
CA LEU A 40 18.10 2.13 22.82
C LEU A 40 18.26 0.91 21.90
N ALA A 41 17.18 0.40 21.32
CA ALA A 41 17.22 -0.70 20.35
C ALA A 41 18.14 -0.38 19.16
N LEU A 42 18.04 0.85 18.64
CA LEU A 42 18.88 1.34 17.54
C LEU A 42 20.36 1.39 17.94
N LEU A 43 20.72 2.22 18.91
CA LEU A 43 22.11 2.56 19.22
C LEU A 43 22.85 1.42 19.92
N GLN A 44 22.17 0.68 20.79
CA GLN A 44 22.82 -0.31 21.65
C GLN A 44 22.77 -1.73 21.08
N CYS A 45 21.87 -2.00 20.13
CA CYS A 45 21.68 -3.33 19.56
C CYS A 45 21.93 -3.35 18.04
N TYR A 46 21.03 -2.77 17.23
CA TYR A 46 21.09 -2.95 15.77
C TYR A 46 22.31 -2.28 15.13
N GLU A 47 22.59 -1.02 15.44
CA GLU A 47 23.76 -0.34 14.87
C GLU A 47 25.06 -0.94 15.40
N ARG A 48 25.11 -1.30 16.68
CA ARG A 48 26.26 -2.01 17.26
C ARG A 48 26.53 -3.34 16.57
N TYR A 49 25.48 -4.08 16.22
CA TYR A 49 25.62 -5.30 15.46
C TYR A 49 26.17 -5.02 14.05
N LEU A 50 25.62 -4.02 13.36
CA LEU A 50 25.95 -3.69 11.96
C LEU A 50 27.32 -3.02 11.79
N GLN A 51 27.79 -2.25 12.77
CA GLN A 51 29.12 -1.62 12.80
C GLN A 51 30.27 -2.64 12.82
N GLN A 52 29.98 -3.92 13.04
CA GLN A 52 30.98 -4.99 12.92
C GLN A 52 31.39 -5.24 11.46
N PHE A 53 30.54 -4.85 10.51
CA PHE A 53 30.76 -5.05 9.07
C PHE A 53 31.30 -3.79 8.37
N VAL A 54 30.96 -2.60 8.88
CA VAL A 54 31.30 -1.32 8.24
C VAL A 54 31.89 -0.37 9.29
N SER A 55 33.09 0.14 9.00
CA SER A 55 33.81 1.10 9.86
C SER A 55 33.39 2.56 9.66
N VAL A 56 32.66 2.85 8.58
CA VAL A 56 32.14 4.17 8.20
C VAL A 56 30.65 4.30 8.57
N ASN A 57 30.00 5.43 8.28
CA ASN A 57 28.57 5.59 8.48
C ASN A 57 27.81 4.52 7.69
N LEU A 58 26.89 3.81 8.35
CA LEU A 58 26.11 2.71 7.75
C LEU A 58 25.36 3.17 6.50
N ASP A 59 24.99 4.45 6.43
CA ASP A 59 24.25 5.01 5.32
C ASP A 59 25.12 5.25 4.06
N ASP A 60 26.46 5.29 4.18
CA ASP A 60 27.41 5.53 3.07
C ASP A 60 27.54 4.35 2.09
N VAL A 61 26.98 3.20 2.47
CA VAL A 61 26.98 1.97 1.66
C VAL A 61 25.60 1.69 1.06
N MET A 62 24.63 2.57 1.30
CA MET A 62 23.24 2.39 0.88
C MET A 62 22.93 2.95 -0.51
N ASP A 63 23.94 3.48 -1.21
CA ASP A 63 23.83 4.05 -2.55
C ASP A 63 24.02 3.02 -3.68
N ASP A 64 24.76 1.96 -3.43
CA ASP A 64 25.10 0.94 -4.42
C ASP A 64 24.91 -0.50 -3.90
N ALA A 65 24.20 -1.31 -4.67
CA ALA A 65 23.87 -2.68 -4.29
C ALA A 65 25.09 -3.60 -4.20
N HIS A 66 26.14 -3.35 -4.99
CA HIS A 66 27.36 -4.15 -4.94
C HIS A 66 28.17 -3.82 -3.69
N ARG A 67 28.37 -2.52 -3.40
CA ARG A 67 29.01 -2.05 -2.16
C ARG A 67 28.27 -2.56 -0.93
N PHE A 68 26.93 -2.47 -0.93
CA PHE A 68 26.09 -2.99 0.15
C PHE A 68 26.30 -4.48 0.40
N LYS A 69 26.29 -5.29 -0.68
CA LYS A 69 26.52 -6.74 -0.60
C LYS A 69 27.91 -7.06 -0.06
N SER A 70 28.94 -6.42 -0.61
CA SER A 70 30.33 -6.66 -0.20
C SER A 70 30.59 -6.26 1.25
N ALA A 71 29.93 -5.20 1.72
CA ALA A 71 30.04 -4.73 3.09
C ALA A 71 29.34 -5.67 4.09
N PHE A 72 28.04 -5.94 3.90
CA PHE A 72 27.23 -6.64 4.90
C PHE A 72 27.19 -8.16 4.74
N PHE A 73 27.57 -8.68 3.56
CA PHE A 73 27.52 -10.11 3.24
C PHE A 73 28.83 -10.60 2.61
N PRO A 74 30.00 -10.39 3.24
CA PRO A 74 31.30 -10.78 2.67
C PRO A 74 31.41 -12.29 2.45
N ASN A 75 30.75 -13.09 3.29
CA ASN A 75 30.71 -14.55 3.20
C ASN A 75 29.54 -15.08 2.32
N GLY A 76 28.79 -14.18 1.68
CA GLY A 76 27.60 -14.51 0.90
C GLY A 76 26.35 -14.80 1.73
N PHE A 77 25.24 -15.13 1.04
CA PHE A 77 23.91 -15.26 1.66
C PHE A 77 23.64 -16.61 2.33
N ARG A 78 24.52 -17.60 2.13
CA ARG A 78 24.45 -18.91 2.82
C ARG A 78 25.09 -18.88 4.20
N ASP A 79 25.73 -17.77 4.57
CA ASP A 79 26.26 -17.55 5.91
C ASP A 79 25.12 -17.58 6.94
N LYS A 80 25.37 -18.20 8.10
CA LYS A 80 24.37 -18.36 9.16
C LYS A 80 23.86 -17.02 9.69
N ASN A 81 24.67 -15.97 9.60
CA ASN A 81 24.32 -14.63 10.05
C ASN A 81 23.61 -13.80 8.98
N ALA A 82 23.54 -14.26 7.71
CA ALA A 82 22.95 -13.45 6.64
C ALA A 82 21.49 -13.04 6.95
N ALA A 83 20.67 -14.00 7.38
CA ALA A 83 19.29 -13.72 7.80
C ALA A 83 19.22 -12.73 8.98
N LEU A 84 20.13 -12.88 9.95
CA LEU A 84 20.23 -12.00 11.11
C LEU A 84 20.63 -10.58 10.69
N THR A 85 21.53 -10.44 9.70
CA THR A 85 21.96 -9.16 9.16
C THR A 85 20.86 -8.44 8.40
N PHE A 86 20.12 -9.14 7.54
CA PHE A 86 18.95 -8.56 6.89
C PHE A 86 17.90 -8.09 7.91
N HIS A 87 17.64 -8.89 8.94
CA HIS A 87 16.73 -8.53 10.02
C HIS A 87 17.18 -7.26 10.75
N ALA A 88 18.46 -7.21 11.16
CA ALA A 88 19.01 -6.06 11.86
C ALA A 88 18.95 -4.77 11.01
N LEU A 89 19.17 -4.86 9.70
CA LEU A 89 19.02 -3.74 8.76
C LEU A 89 17.58 -3.23 8.68
N GLN A 90 16.60 -4.13 8.56
CA GLN A 90 15.17 -3.74 8.58
C GLN A 90 14.76 -3.15 9.93
N ALA A 91 15.16 -3.78 11.03
CA ALA A 91 14.81 -3.35 12.38
C ALA A 91 15.45 -2.00 12.76
N ARG A 92 16.69 -1.75 12.30
CA ARG A 92 17.34 -0.41 12.37
C ARG A 92 16.45 0.64 11.71
N ASN A 93 16.05 0.40 10.46
CA ASN A 93 15.24 1.32 9.67
C ASN A 93 13.87 1.60 10.32
N VAL A 94 13.24 0.58 10.89
CA VAL A 94 12.00 0.74 11.66
C VAL A 94 12.22 1.63 12.88
N CYS A 95 13.29 1.43 13.64
CA CYS A 95 13.58 2.27 14.82
C CYS A 95 13.82 3.73 14.44
N ILE A 96 14.58 3.99 13.36
CA ILE A 96 14.81 5.35 12.85
C ILE A 96 13.47 6.01 12.50
N TYR A 97 12.62 5.33 11.72
CA TYR A 97 11.30 5.86 11.37
C TYR A 97 10.42 6.13 12.60
N GLN A 98 10.39 5.21 13.57
CA GLN A 98 9.58 5.39 14.79
C GLN A 98 10.08 6.56 15.65
N MET A 99 11.38 6.82 15.69
CA MET A 99 11.95 7.98 16.36
C MET A 99 11.57 9.29 15.66
N VAL A 100 11.64 9.32 14.32
CA VAL A 100 11.16 10.46 13.52
C VAL A 100 9.68 10.71 13.79
N PHE A 101 8.84 9.68 13.70
CA PHE A 101 7.41 9.79 13.94
C PHE A 101 7.06 10.24 15.36
N SER A 102 7.82 9.79 16.37
CA SER A 102 7.61 10.21 17.76
C SER A 102 7.95 11.68 17.99
N SER A 103 8.91 12.21 17.23
CA SER A 103 9.41 13.59 17.36
C SER A 103 8.64 14.57 16.47
N ASP A 104 8.26 14.15 15.26
CA ASP A 104 7.54 14.94 14.26
C ASP A 104 6.41 14.09 13.62
N ARG A 105 5.27 14.02 14.32
CA ARG A 105 4.12 13.20 13.90
C ARG A 105 3.52 13.65 12.56
N ASN A 106 3.62 14.94 12.26
CA ASN A 106 3.04 15.54 11.06
C ASN A 106 4.06 15.66 9.93
N LEU A 107 5.32 15.24 10.13
CA LEU A 107 6.41 15.33 9.14
C LEU A 107 6.51 16.72 8.52
N GLN A 108 6.33 17.76 9.35
CA GLN A 108 6.43 19.16 8.91
C GLN A 108 7.89 19.59 8.72
N ASN A 109 8.82 18.95 9.44
CA ASN A 109 10.24 19.21 9.30
C ASN A 109 10.78 18.52 8.03
N GLN A 110 11.44 19.29 7.18
CA GLN A 110 12.07 18.81 5.95
C GLN A 110 13.15 17.74 6.23
N GLU A 111 13.88 17.84 7.35
CA GLU A 111 14.85 16.83 7.76
C GLU A 111 14.16 15.50 8.06
N SER A 112 13.04 15.53 8.80
CA SER A 112 12.24 14.33 9.12
C SER A 112 11.69 13.66 7.86
N LEU A 113 11.25 14.45 6.89
CA LEU A 113 10.86 13.95 5.58
C LEU A 113 12.04 13.28 4.86
N GLN A 114 13.21 13.93 4.84
CA GLN A 114 14.39 13.38 4.18
C GLN A 114 14.85 12.08 4.85
N THR A 115 14.84 12.01 6.18
CA THR A 115 15.15 10.78 6.92
C THR A 115 14.17 9.66 6.55
N CYS A 116 12.88 9.93 6.43
CA CYS A 116 11.91 8.91 5.99
C CYS A 116 12.20 8.38 4.58
N LEU A 117 12.61 9.25 3.66
CA LEU A 117 13.01 8.85 2.30
C LEU A 117 14.30 8.01 2.34
N SER A 118 15.30 8.40 3.13
CA SER A 118 16.52 7.60 3.31
C SER A 118 16.22 6.20 3.88
N VAL A 119 15.30 6.11 4.85
CA VAL A 119 14.82 4.84 5.40
C VAL A 119 14.15 3.99 4.32
N LEU A 120 13.31 4.59 3.47
CA LEU A 120 12.66 3.90 2.35
C LEU A 120 13.68 3.36 1.33
N THR A 121 14.69 4.15 0.98
CA THR A 121 15.81 3.72 0.12
C THR A 121 16.54 2.53 0.74
N SER A 122 16.83 2.60 2.04
CA SER A 122 17.52 1.52 2.74
C SER A 122 16.71 0.22 2.80
N LEU A 123 15.40 0.31 3.09
CA LEU A 123 14.49 -0.84 3.06
C LEU A 123 14.38 -1.44 1.66
N ARG A 124 14.24 -0.61 0.63
CA ARG A 124 14.22 -1.04 -0.77
C ARG A 124 15.50 -1.79 -1.14
N LEU A 125 16.67 -1.26 -0.81
CA LEU A 125 17.94 -1.92 -1.13
C LEU A 125 18.08 -3.26 -0.40
N THR A 126 17.72 -3.28 0.89
CA THR A 126 17.72 -4.52 1.70
C THR A 126 16.84 -5.59 1.06
N MET A 127 15.63 -5.22 0.62
CA MET A 127 14.72 -6.13 -0.09
C MET A 127 15.28 -6.56 -1.46
N GLN A 128 15.87 -5.65 -2.23
CA GLN A 128 16.46 -5.96 -3.53
C GLN A 128 17.54 -7.04 -3.43
N VAL A 129 18.34 -6.99 -2.36
CA VAL A 129 19.43 -7.95 -2.12
C VAL A 129 18.89 -9.27 -1.57
N ALA A 130 17.82 -9.24 -0.77
CA ALA A 130 17.17 -10.45 -0.24
C ALA A 130 16.28 -11.18 -1.26
N LEU A 131 15.71 -10.49 -2.26
CA LEU A 131 14.68 -11.01 -3.17
C LEU A 131 15.04 -12.34 -3.86
N PRO A 132 16.29 -12.56 -4.34
CA PRO A 132 16.66 -13.82 -4.97
C PRO A 132 16.72 -15.02 -4.01
N GLN A 133 16.66 -14.79 -2.69
CA GLN A 133 16.78 -15.84 -1.67
C GLN A 133 15.38 -16.26 -1.20
N GLU A 134 14.83 -17.34 -1.74
CA GLU A 134 13.45 -17.78 -1.45
C GLU A 134 13.20 -18.06 0.04
N ASN A 135 14.20 -18.61 0.75
CA ASN A 135 14.15 -18.86 2.19
C ASN A 135 14.05 -17.58 3.03
N LEU A 136 14.31 -16.41 2.42
CA LEU A 136 14.22 -15.09 3.02
C LEU A 136 12.98 -14.32 2.57
N CYS A 137 11.99 -14.98 1.94
CA CYS A 137 10.73 -14.34 1.52
C CYS A 137 10.01 -13.60 2.65
N TRP A 138 10.15 -14.04 3.90
CA TRP A 138 9.61 -13.35 5.07
C TRP A 138 10.16 -11.92 5.24
N LEU A 139 11.42 -11.66 4.83
CA LEU A 139 12.01 -10.31 4.82
C LEU A 139 11.41 -9.45 3.71
N ILE A 140 11.01 -10.04 2.59
CA ILE A 140 10.31 -9.32 1.51
C ILE A 140 8.92 -8.90 1.99
N TYR A 141 8.21 -9.82 2.65
CA TYR A 141 6.92 -9.52 3.25
C TYR A 141 7.00 -8.41 4.32
N ASN A 142 7.92 -8.54 5.29
CA ASN A 142 8.11 -7.53 6.33
C ASN A 142 8.57 -6.19 5.76
N GLY A 143 9.51 -6.20 4.82
CA GLY A 143 9.98 -5.00 4.13
C GLY A 143 8.85 -4.26 3.41
N ALA A 144 7.94 -4.99 2.74
CA ALA A 144 6.76 -4.41 2.09
C ALA A 144 5.81 -3.76 3.11
N ILE A 145 5.62 -4.36 4.30
CA ILE A 145 4.85 -3.76 5.40
C ILE A 145 5.48 -2.46 5.89
N HIS A 146 6.80 -2.46 6.10
CA HIS A 146 7.52 -1.27 6.56
C HIS A 146 7.46 -0.15 5.53
N ILE A 147 7.74 -0.44 4.25
CA ILE A 147 7.62 0.51 3.16
C ILE A 147 6.20 1.10 3.11
N TYR A 148 5.17 0.25 3.07
CA TYR A 148 3.79 0.72 3.05
C TYR A 148 3.45 1.62 4.24
N THR A 149 3.88 1.25 5.44
CA THR A 149 3.59 2.01 6.67
C THR A 149 4.14 3.43 6.60
N ILE A 150 5.38 3.59 6.13
CA ILE A 150 6.03 4.89 5.96
C ILE A 150 5.36 5.65 4.81
N CYS A 151 5.20 5.01 3.65
CA CYS A 151 4.60 5.63 2.47
C CYS A 151 3.17 6.11 2.74
N ARG A 152 2.34 5.36 3.45
CA ARG A 152 0.97 5.76 3.78
C ARG A 152 0.94 7.08 4.56
N ARG A 153 1.87 7.31 5.48
CA ARG A 153 1.98 8.60 6.19
C ARG A 153 2.36 9.72 5.24
N LEU A 154 3.35 9.48 4.39
CA LEU A 154 3.83 10.44 3.40
C LEU A 154 2.77 10.80 2.35
N MET A 155 1.94 9.83 1.93
CA MET A 155 0.80 10.06 1.04
C MET A 155 -0.21 11.01 1.67
N MET A 156 -0.57 10.81 2.96
CA MET A 156 -1.49 11.72 3.67
C MET A 156 -0.94 13.15 3.79
N MET A 157 0.38 13.33 3.70
CA MET A 157 1.06 14.62 3.69
C MET A 157 1.27 15.19 2.27
N GLY A 158 0.65 14.59 1.25
CA GLY A 158 0.76 15.04 -0.15
C GLY A 158 2.09 14.69 -0.84
N GLN A 159 2.90 13.80 -0.26
CA GLN A 159 4.19 13.39 -0.84
C GLN A 159 4.07 12.16 -1.76
N SER A 160 2.88 11.88 -2.31
CA SER A 160 2.60 10.70 -3.13
C SER A 160 3.55 10.54 -4.33
N ALA A 161 3.97 11.65 -4.95
CA ALA A 161 4.95 11.63 -6.03
C ALA A 161 6.32 11.05 -5.62
N LYS A 162 6.77 11.34 -4.40
CA LYS A 162 8.07 10.86 -3.89
C LYS A 162 8.03 9.39 -3.46
N VAL A 163 6.87 8.89 -3.03
CA VAL A 163 6.75 7.54 -2.48
C VAL A 163 6.27 6.48 -3.48
N LEU A 164 5.73 6.91 -4.62
CA LEU A 164 5.19 6.03 -5.65
C LEU A 164 6.16 4.91 -6.05
N GLU A 165 7.44 5.23 -6.26
CA GLU A 165 8.43 4.23 -6.68
C GLU A 165 8.64 3.11 -5.64
N TYR A 166 8.55 3.42 -4.35
CA TYR A 166 8.77 2.45 -3.26
C TYR A 166 7.57 1.51 -3.13
N LEU A 167 6.35 2.04 -3.23
CA LEU A 167 5.13 1.24 -3.24
C LEU A 167 5.06 0.33 -4.47
N LEU A 168 5.43 0.85 -5.64
CA LEU A 168 5.53 0.07 -6.87
C LEU A 168 6.54 -1.07 -6.69
N TRP A 169 7.74 -0.76 -6.20
CA TRP A 169 8.77 -1.75 -5.92
C TRP A 169 8.27 -2.83 -4.94
N ALA A 170 7.69 -2.44 -3.80
CA ALA A 170 7.16 -3.39 -2.82
C ALA A 170 6.09 -4.31 -3.42
N SER A 171 5.21 -3.78 -4.27
CA SER A 171 4.18 -4.57 -4.96
C SER A 171 4.79 -5.61 -5.92
N VAL A 172 5.81 -5.22 -6.70
CA VAL A 172 6.49 -6.10 -7.64
C VAL A 172 7.32 -7.17 -6.90
N CYS A 173 7.98 -6.82 -5.79
CA CYS A 173 8.72 -7.80 -4.98
C CYS A 173 7.81 -8.91 -4.43
N MET A 174 6.62 -8.56 -3.95
CA MET A 174 5.62 -9.55 -3.48
C MET A 174 5.18 -10.51 -4.59
N GLU A 175 5.17 -10.05 -5.84
CA GLU A 175 4.82 -10.87 -7.01
C GLU A 175 5.99 -11.68 -7.55
N SER A 176 7.21 -11.21 -7.34
CA SER A 176 8.42 -11.87 -7.81
C SER A 176 8.83 -13.02 -6.88
N SER A 177 8.28 -13.07 -5.66
CA SER A 177 8.58 -14.11 -4.67
C SER A 177 7.51 -15.20 -4.69
N ILE A 178 7.86 -16.39 -5.16
CA ILE A 178 6.94 -17.53 -5.29
C ILE A 178 6.21 -17.84 -3.97
N PRO A 179 6.86 -17.92 -2.80
CA PRO A 179 6.17 -18.17 -1.54
C PRO A 179 5.08 -17.15 -1.18
N LEU A 180 5.17 -15.93 -1.72
CA LEU A 180 4.25 -14.82 -1.42
C LEU A 180 3.10 -14.70 -2.44
N LEU A 181 3.03 -15.61 -3.43
CA LEU A 181 1.98 -15.61 -4.46
C LEU A 181 0.67 -16.28 -4.04
N SER A 182 0.64 -16.96 -2.88
CA SER A 182 -0.56 -17.65 -2.39
C SER A 182 -1.69 -16.69 -2.00
N VAL A 183 -2.91 -17.25 -1.86
CA VAL A 183 -4.10 -16.51 -1.39
C VAL A 183 -3.88 -15.86 -0.02
N HIS A 184 -3.10 -16.50 0.86
CA HIS A 184 -2.81 -15.98 2.20
C HIS A 184 -2.27 -14.53 2.17
N TYR A 185 -1.47 -14.19 1.17
CA TYR A 185 -0.88 -12.86 1.02
C TYR A 185 -1.67 -11.94 0.06
N LEU A 186 -2.80 -12.39 -0.48
CA LEU A 186 -3.54 -11.65 -1.50
C LEU A 186 -4.12 -10.34 -0.96
N THR A 187 -4.69 -10.34 0.25
CA THR A 187 -5.22 -9.11 0.89
C THR A 187 -4.15 -8.03 1.00
N TRP A 188 -2.91 -8.44 1.32
CA TRP A 188 -1.79 -7.52 1.42
C TRP A 188 -1.33 -7.00 0.05
N ARG A 189 -1.20 -7.88 -0.95
CA ARG A 189 -0.90 -7.47 -2.34
C ARG A 189 -1.93 -6.49 -2.88
N ALA A 190 -3.22 -6.76 -2.68
CA ALA A 190 -4.30 -5.84 -3.08
C ALA A 190 -4.19 -4.49 -2.38
N THR A 191 -3.77 -4.44 -1.12
CA THR A 191 -3.54 -3.19 -0.37
C THR A 191 -2.39 -2.37 -0.96
N LEU A 192 -1.28 -3.03 -1.35
CA LEU A 192 -0.19 -2.38 -2.08
C LEU A 192 -0.66 -1.86 -3.44
N TYR A 193 -1.45 -2.66 -4.17
CA TYR A 193 -1.98 -2.23 -5.46
C TYR A 193 -2.85 -0.98 -5.35
N THR A 194 -3.73 -0.93 -4.36
CA THR A 194 -4.57 0.24 -4.09
C THR A 194 -3.71 1.45 -3.75
N ALA A 195 -2.64 1.29 -2.96
CA ALA A 195 -1.75 2.40 -2.61
C ALA A 195 -1.02 2.97 -3.83
N VAL A 196 -0.52 2.10 -4.73
CA VAL A 196 0.11 2.53 -6.00
C VAL A 196 -0.89 3.27 -6.88
N SER A 197 -2.09 2.71 -7.07
CA SER A 197 -3.15 3.39 -7.83
C SER A 197 -3.53 4.73 -7.22
N GLN A 198 -3.65 4.81 -5.89
CA GLN A 198 -3.95 6.06 -5.19
C GLN A 198 -2.84 7.09 -5.36
N CYS A 199 -1.56 6.70 -5.29
CA CYS A 199 -0.46 7.62 -5.59
C CYS A 199 -0.55 8.21 -7.00
N TYR A 200 -0.93 7.41 -8.01
CA TYR A 200 -1.15 7.95 -9.35
C TYR A 200 -2.32 8.95 -9.39
N PHE A 201 -3.41 8.69 -8.66
CA PHE A 201 -4.52 9.65 -8.54
C PHE A 201 -4.07 10.96 -7.87
N ASP A 202 -3.36 10.89 -6.75
CA ASP A 202 -2.83 12.05 -6.03
C ASP A 202 -1.88 12.90 -6.92
N CYS A 203 -1.15 12.24 -7.82
CA CYS A 203 -0.25 12.86 -8.79
C CYS A 203 -0.94 13.34 -10.07
N GLN A 204 -2.29 13.40 -10.11
CA GLN A 204 -3.08 13.79 -11.30
C GLN A 204 -2.84 12.88 -12.52
N ALA A 205 -2.31 11.68 -12.31
CA ALA A 205 -1.97 10.68 -13.31
C ALA A 205 -3.01 9.56 -13.35
N GLY A 206 -4.30 9.91 -13.27
CA GLY A 206 -5.39 8.94 -13.06
C GLY A 206 -5.49 7.82 -14.10
N ILE A 207 -5.05 8.05 -15.34
CA ILE A 207 -4.98 6.99 -16.37
C ILE A 207 -4.03 5.86 -15.94
N HIS A 208 -2.87 6.20 -15.37
CA HIS A 208 -1.91 5.23 -14.87
C HIS A 208 -2.46 4.52 -13.62
N GLY A 209 -3.18 5.24 -12.76
CA GLY A 209 -3.87 4.65 -11.61
C GLY A 209 -4.89 3.58 -12.01
N GLU A 210 -5.71 3.85 -13.03
CA GLU A 210 -6.67 2.90 -13.58
C GLU A 210 -5.97 1.71 -14.26
N ILE A 211 -4.97 1.96 -15.11
CA ILE A 211 -4.20 0.90 -15.79
C ILE A 211 -3.58 -0.05 -14.75
N PHE A 212 -3.00 0.51 -13.69
CA PHE A 212 -2.39 -0.30 -12.63
C PHE A 212 -3.44 -1.13 -11.87
N ALA A 213 -4.61 -0.56 -11.57
CA ALA A 213 -5.70 -1.30 -10.93
C ALA A 213 -6.24 -2.44 -11.81
N ARG A 214 -6.40 -2.21 -13.12
CA ARG A 214 -6.78 -3.27 -14.09
C ARG A 214 -5.76 -4.39 -14.13
N ARG A 215 -4.46 -4.05 -14.11
CA ARG A 215 -3.37 -5.02 -14.05
C ARG A 215 -3.40 -5.83 -12.74
N GLY A 216 -3.71 -5.20 -11.61
CA GLY A 216 -3.96 -5.88 -10.34
C GLY A 216 -5.14 -6.85 -10.40
N LEU A 217 -6.24 -6.46 -11.06
CA LEU A 217 -7.41 -7.33 -11.25
C LEU A 217 -7.08 -8.58 -12.08
N ILE A 218 -6.32 -8.43 -13.18
CA ILE A 218 -5.84 -9.56 -13.98
C ILE A 218 -5.04 -10.54 -13.11
N LYS A 219 -4.15 -10.04 -12.25
CA LYS A 219 -3.35 -10.88 -11.34
C LYS A 219 -4.21 -11.60 -10.30
N ILE A 220 -5.26 -10.95 -9.78
CA ILE A 220 -6.22 -11.57 -8.87
C ILE A 220 -6.97 -12.71 -9.58
N ASP A 221 -7.41 -12.50 -10.81
CA ASP A 221 -8.15 -13.50 -11.59
C ASP A 221 -7.25 -14.68 -12.03
N GLU A 222 -5.98 -14.42 -12.36
CA GLU A 222 -4.98 -15.47 -12.60
C GLU A 222 -4.85 -16.39 -11.38
N LEU A 223 -4.68 -15.82 -10.18
CA LEU A 223 -4.60 -16.60 -8.95
C LEU A 223 -5.91 -17.35 -8.66
N ARG A 224 -7.07 -16.72 -8.89
CA ARG A 224 -8.37 -17.38 -8.71
C ARG A 224 -8.51 -18.62 -9.57
N ARG A 225 -8.06 -18.57 -10.83
CA ARG A 225 -8.07 -19.73 -11.74
C ARG A 225 -7.17 -20.86 -11.25
N LEU A 226 -5.99 -20.53 -10.74
CA LEU A 226 -5.06 -21.51 -10.17
C LEU A 226 -5.66 -22.21 -8.95
N GLU A 227 -6.28 -21.45 -8.05
CA GLU A 227 -6.94 -21.99 -6.85
C GLU A 227 -8.12 -22.90 -7.20
N ASN A 228 -8.99 -22.47 -8.13
CA ASN A 228 -10.12 -23.27 -8.58
C ASN A 228 -9.70 -24.60 -9.24
N THR A 229 -8.52 -24.64 -9.86
CA THR A 229 -7.97 -25.88 -10.44
C THR A 229 -7.39 -26.79 -9.35
N SER A 230 -6.91 -26.21 -8.25
CA SER A 230 -6.15 -26.92 -7.20
C SER A 230 -7.01 -27.39 -6.03
N SER A 231 -8.20 -26.82 -5.82
CA SER A 231 -9.04 -27.08 -4.65
C SER A 231 -10.39 -27.70 -5.01
N SER A 232 -10.71 -28.84 -4.39
CA SER A 232 -11.98 -29.58 -4.58
C SER A 232 -13.12 -29.13 -3.66
N LEU A 233 -12.86 -28.20 -2.73
CA LEU A 233 -13.84 -27.64 -1.81
C LEU A 233 -13.77 -26.11 -1.81
N GLU A 234 -14.92 -25.46 -2.02
CA GLU A 234 -15.07 -24.02 -1.89
C GLU A 234 -14.84 -23.58 -0.44
N ASN A 235 -13.67 -22.98 -0.18
CA ASN A 235 -13.41 -22.35 1.11
C ASN A 235 -14.05 -20.95 1.16
N THR A 236 -15.02 -20.77 2.05
CA THR A 236 -15.72 -19.49 2.26
C THR A 236 -14.77 -18.34 2.62
N GLU A 237 -13.65 -18.62 3.29
CA GLU A 237 -12.67 -17.59 3.66
C GLU A 237 -11.85 -17.13 2.44
N THR A 238 -11.43 -18.08 1.60
CA THR A 238 -10.77 -17.78 0.33
C THR A 238 -11.66 -16.93 -0.58
N GLN A 239 -12.96 -17.23 -0.65
CA GLN A 239 -13.92 -16.41 -1.40
C GLN A 239 -14.01 -14.97 -0.88
N LYS A 240 -13.98 -14.75 0.45
CA LYS A 240 -13.95 -13.41 1.03
C LYS A 240 -12.69 -12.65 0.65
N ILE A 241 -11.52 -13.29 0.71
CA ILE A 241 -10.24 -12.69 0.34
C ILE A 241 -10.28 -12.24 -1.13
N PHE A 242 -10.76 -13.11 -2.04
CA PHE A 242 -10.92 -12.76 -3.45
C PHE A 242 -11.92 -11.62 -3.67
N ARG A 243 -13.05 -11.62 -2.96
CA ARG A 243 -14.05 -10.56 -3.05
C ARG A 243 -13.49 -9.22 -2.60
N GLU A 244 -12.79 -9.19 -1.47
CA GLU A 244 -12.14 -7.99 -0.94
C GLU A 244 -11.09 -7.45 -1.94
N ALA A 245 -10.21 -8.32 -2.45
CA ALA A 245 -9.17 -7.94 -3.39
C ALA A 245 -9.75 -7.38 -4.71
N THR A 246 -10.77 -8.05 -5.28
CA THR A 246 -11.47 -7.56 -6.48
C THR A 246 -12.16 -6.23 -6.20
N LEU A 247 -12.84 -6.07 -5.07
CA LEU A 247 -13.51 -4.82 -4.71
C LEU A 247 -12.52 -3.65 -4.66
N LYS A 248 -11.36 -3.84 -4.02
CA LYS A 248 -10.29 -2.83 -3.95
C LYS A 248 -9.84 -2.35 -5.34
N MET A 249 -9.68 -3.27 -6.30
CA MET A 249 -9.28 -2.91 -7.66
C MET A 249 -10.43 -2.25 -8.44
N SER A 250 -11.64 -2.80 -8.35
CA SER A 250 -12.83 -2.26 -9.03
C SER A 250 -13.13 -0.83 -8.59
N VAL A 251 -12.98 -0.51 -7.29
CA VAL A 251 -13.16 0.86 -6.77
C VAL A 251 -12.14 1.82 -7.38
N MET A 252 -10.86 1.43 -7.48
CA MET A 252 -9.82 2.25 -8.13
C MET A 252 -10.08 2.45 -9.62
N ILE A 253 -10.63 1.45 -10.32
CA ILE A 253 -11.03 1.57 -11.72
C ILE A 253 -12.21 2.54 -11.86
N PHE A 254 -13.25 2.36 -11.03
CA PHE A 254 -14.46 3.18 -11.05
C PHE A 254 -14.16 4.66 -10.79
N LYS A 255 -13.22 4.95 -9.86
CA LYS A 255 -12.76 6.31 -9.50
C LYS A 255 -12.40 7.19 -10.70
N ARG A 256 -11.91 6.59 -11.80
CA ARG A 256 -11.70 7.28 -13.08
C ARG A 256 -12.82 7.03 -14.09
N ALA A 257 -13.22 5.77 -14.26
CA ALA A 257 -14.13 5.35 -15.34
C ALA A 257 -15.46 6.11 -15.33
N VAL A 258 -15.99 6.44 -14.14
CA VAL A 258 -17.27 7.13 -14.00
C VAL A 258 -17.27 8.52 -14.63
N TYR A 259 -16.17 9.27 -14.53
CA TYR A 259 -16.05 10.60 -15.13
C TYR A 259 -15.69 10.55 -16.62
N GLU A 260 -14.89 9.57 -17.02
CA GLU A 260 -14.43 9.41 -18.42
C GLU A 260 -15.51 8.86 -19.36
N SER A 261 -16.41 8.02 -18.84
CA SER A 261 -17.57 7.54 -19.59
C SER A 261 -18.42 8.71 -20.13
N ARG A 262 -18.54 9.79 -19.33
CA ARG A 262 -19.28 11.01 -19.70
C ARG A 262 -18.53 11.87 -20.70
N ARG A 263 -17.21 12.02 -20.56
CA ARG A 263 -16.35 12.75 -21.53
C ARG A 263 -16.48 12.18 -22.94
N LYS A 264 -16.50 10.85 -23.07
CA LYS A 264 -16.69 10.17 -24.36
C LYS A 264 -18.13 10.30 -24.89
N SER A 265 -19.12 10.38 -24.00
CA SER A 265 -20.53 10.51 -24.37
C SER A 265 -20.92 11.92 -24.83
N ASN A 266 -20.16 12.98 -24.51
CA ASN A 266 -20.50 14.37 -24.89
C ASN A 266 -20.58 14.63 -26.41
N THR A 267 -20.20 13.67 -27.26
CA THR A 267 -20.47 13.69 -28.72
C THR A 267 -21.92 13.32 -29.06
N ARG A 268 -22.67 12.70 -28.15
CA ARG A 268 -24.13 12.52 -28.21
C ARG A 268 -24.75 13.30 -27.07
N ARG A 269 -25.49 14.37 -27.39
CA ARG A 269 -26.40 15.06 -26.46
C ARG A 269 -27.44 14.06 -25.94
N GLU A 270 -27.10 13.30 -24.91
CA GLU A 270 -28.12 12.64 -24.10
C GLU A 270 -28.89 13.76 -23.40
N SER A 271 -30.14 13.93 -23.84
CA SER A 271 -31.10 14.89 -23.33
C SER A 271 -31.03 14.94 -21.80
N LYS A 272 -30.76 16.14 -21.27
CA LYS A 272 -30.91 16.46 -19.85
C LYS A 272 -32.23 15.89 -19.33
N LEU A 273 -32.17 14.79 -18.59
CA LEU A 273 -33.32 14.33 -17.83
C LEU A 273 -33.56 15.38 -16.75
N ASN A 274 -34.68 16.11 -16.86
CA ASN A 274 -35.08 17.06 -15.83
C ASN A 274 -35.16 16.34 -14.48
N PRO A 275 -34.51 16.84 -13.40
CA PRO A 275 -34.50 16.17 -12.10
C PRO A 275 -35.90 15.94 -11.53
N ARG A 276 -36.89 16.74 -11.94
CA ARG A 276 -38.30 16.56 -11.57
C ARG A 276 -39.03 15.42 -12.29
N LYS A 277 -38.53 14.94 -13.44
CA LYS A 277 -39.08 13.79 -14.20
C LYS A 277 -38.38 12.46 -13.86
N ALA A 278 -37.31 12.49 -13.06
CA ALA A 278 -36.55 11.31 -12.66
C ALA A 278 -37.16 10.56 -11.46
N VAL A 279 -38.21 11.11 -10.84
CA VAL A 279 -38.89 10.53 -9.67
C VAL A 279 -39.72 9.28 -10.04
N ASP A 280 -40.19 9.18 -11.29
CA ASP A 280 -40.99 8.04 -11.78
C ASP A 280 -40.15 6.91 -12.42
N LEU A 281 -38.83 7.10 -12.56
CA LEU A 281 -37.97 6.07 -13.14
C LEU A 281 -37.38 5.19 -12.05
N SER A 282 -37.52 3.87 -12.21
CA SER A 282 -36.88 2.90 -11.32
C SER A 282 -35.36 3.02 -11.41
N TRP A 283 -34.70 3.04 -10.25
CA TRP A 283 -33.25 2.92 -10.14
C TRP A 283 -32.73 1.67 -10.88
N PRO A 284 -31.62 1.73 -11.66
CA PRO A 284 -30.76 2.86 -11.99
C PRO A 284 -31.24 3.68 -13.21
N ARG A 285 -31.12 5.00 -13.15
CA ARG A 285 -31.65 5.98 -14.11
C ARG A 285 -30.56 6.60 -14.98
N THR A 286 -29.46 7.02 -14.37
CA THR A 286 -28.36 7.70 -15.09
C THR A 286 -27.29 6.72 -15.57
N SER A 287 -26.40 7.15 -16.47
CA SER A 287 -25.25 6.35 -16.90
C SER A 287 -24.30 6.06 -15.73
N THR A 288 -24.16 7.01 -14.80
CA THR A 288 -23.37 6.86 -13.57
C THR A 288 -23.93 5.76 -12.69
N GLU A 289 -25.25 5.78 -12.44
CA GLU A 289 -25.94 4.77 -11.63
C GLU A 289 -25.89 3.39 -12.29
N ARG A 290 -26.03 3.32 -13.62
CA ARG A 290 -25.90 2.06 -14.39
C ARG A 290 -24.50 1.46 -14.26
N LEU A 291 -23.45 2.26 -14.47
CA LEU A 291 -22.06 1.80 -14.30
C LEU A 291 -21.79 1.33 -12.87
N LEU A 292 -22.33 2.04 -11.87
CA LEU A 292 -22.20 1.68 -10.46
C LEU A 292 -22.84 0.31 -10.16
N VAL A 293 -24.05 0.06 -10.66
CA VAL A 293 -24.75 -1.23 -10.47
C VAL A 293 -24.09 -2.35 -11.28
N GLU A 294 -23.53 -2.05 -12.45
CA GLU A 294 -22.79 -3.02 -13.27
C GLU A 294 -21.49 -3.48 -12.60
N MET A 295 -20.77 -2.58 -11.93
CA MET A 295 -19.46 -2.89 -11.35
C MET A 295 -19.52 -3.44 -9.92
N PHE A 296 -20.58 -3.19 -9.16
CA PHE A 296 -20.62 -3.47 -7.71
C PHE A 296 -21.92 -4.11 -7.23
N ASP A 297 -21.76 -5.26 -6.58
CA ASP A 297 -22.83 -5.96 -5.89
C ASP A 297 -23.00 -5.48 -4.44
N GLY A 298 -24.14 -4.84 -4.19
CA GLY A 298 -24.60 -4.47 -2.86
C GLY A 298 -24.29 -3.02 -2.46
N ALA A 299 -25.15 -2.49 -1.60
CA ALA A 299 -25.14 -1.08 -1.17
C ALA A 299 -23.79 -0.63 -0.60
N ALA A 300 -23.12 -1.45 0.21
CA ALA A 300 -21.84 -1.08 0.83
C ALA A 300 -20.71 -0.89 -0.19
N ALA A 301 -20.60 -1.78 -1.18
CA ALA A 301 -19.60 -1.69 -2.24
C ALA A 301 -19.85 -0.49 -3.15
N GLN A 302 -21.12 -0.27 -3.51
CA GLN A 302 -21.56 0.88 -4.29
C GLN A 302 -21.27 2.20 -3.55
N PHE A 303 -21.57 2.27 -2.25
CA PHE A 303 -21.31 3.45 -1.45
C PHE A 303 -19.81 3.74 -1.30
N LEU A 304 -18.98 2.71 -1.09
CA LEU A 304 -17.53 2.86 -1.07
C LEU A 304 -16.99 3.40 -2.41
N ALA A 305 -17.49 2.88 -3.53
CA ALA A 305 -17.10 3.34 -4.86
C ALA A 305 -17.46 4.82 -5.10
N ILE A 306 -18.63 5.26 -4.61
CA ILE A 306 -19.04 6.67 -4.63
C ILE A 306 -18.09 7.53 -3.79
N LEU A 307 -17.82 7.15 -2.54
CA LEU A 307 -16.92 7.89 -1.66
C LEU A 307 -15.53 8.06 -2.28
N GLU A 308 -14.98 6.98 -2.84
CA GLU A 308 -13.68 7.04 -3.49
C GLU A 308 -13.68 7.88 -4.76
N ALA A 309 -14.72 7.81 -5.59
CA ALA A 309 -14.85 8.65 -6.78
C ALA A 309 -14.92 10.15 -6.43
N LEU A 310 -15.60 10.50 -5.32
CA LEU A 310 -15.76 11.88 -4.84
C LEU A 310 -14.54 12.42 -4.09
N SER A 311 -13.66 11.55 -3.59
CA SER A 311 -12.47 11.95 -2.81
C SER A 311 -11.37 12.67 -3.60
N ASP A 312 -11.45 12.68 -4.93
CA ASP A 312 -10.42 13.28 -5.78
C ASP A 312 -10.48 14.82 -5.72
N SER A 313 -9.63 15.42 -4.89
CA SER A 313 -9.55 16.87 -4.67
C SER A 313 -9.14 17.65 -5.91
N SER A 314 -8.50 17.02 -6.91
CA SER A 314 -8.21 17.66 -8.21
C SER A 314 -9.47 18.05 -8.97
N ARG A 315 -10.63 17.50 -8.56
CA ARG A 315 -11.96 17.77 -9.10
C ARG A 315 -12.78 18.70 -8.20
N SER A 316 -12.17 19.27 -7.15
CA SER A 316 -12.82 20.25 -6.27
C SER A 316 -13.10 21.54 -7.03
N LEU A 317 -14.38 21.82 -7.24
CA LEU A 317 -14.86 22.91 -8.08
C LEU A 317 -15.02 24.19 -7.25
N LEU A 318 -13.94 24.96 -7.16
CA LEU A 318 -14.02 26.40 -6.90
C LEU A 318 -13.38 27.13 -8.08
N PRO A 319 -14.18 27.76 -8.95
CA PRO A 319 -13.66 28.96 -9.59
C PRO A 319 -14.64 30.15 -9.61
N PRO A 320 -14.11 31.39 -9.62
CA PRO A 320 -14.83 32.63 -9.92
C PRO A 320 -15.01 32.88 -11.44
N HIS A 321 -14.89 31.84 -12.30
CA HIS A 321 -14.91 31.96 -13.77
C HIS A 321 -15.96 31.05 -14.43
N PRO A 322 -16.44 31.38 -15.65
CA PRO A 322 -17.44 30.56 -16.35
C PRO A 322 -16.87 29.16 -16.67
N PRO A 323 -17.62 28.09 -16.35
CA PRO A 323 -17.09 26.73 -16.41
C PRO A 323 -16.90 26.23 -17.85
N VAL A 324 -15.77 25.58 -18.10
CA VAL A 324 -15.43 24.90 -19.36
C VAL A 324 -16.30 23.64 -19.52
N PRO A 325 -16.65 23.16 -20.74
CA PRO A 325 -17.52 21.98 -20.91
C PRO A 325 -17.11 20.72 -20.14
N ASP A 326 -15.80 20.49 -19.96
CA ASP A 326 -15.28 19.38 -19.16
C ASP A 326 -15.61 19.53 -17.66
N GLU A 327 -15.65 20.76 -17.14
CA GLU A 327 -16.05 21.05 -15.76
C GLU A 327 -17.56 20.83 -15.55
N ILE A 328 -18.37 21.08 -16.58
CA ILE A 328 -19.82 20.83 -16.54
C ILE A 328 -20.07 19.31 -16.44
N ALA A 329 -19.37 18.51 -17.26
CA ALA A 329 -19.49 17.05 -17.19
C ALA A 329 -19.05 16.48 -15.83
N ILE A 330 -17.99 17.04 -15.23
CA ILE A 330 -17.54 16.68 -13.88
C ILE A 330 -18.58 17.07 -12.83
N ARG A 331 -19.22 18.25 -12.93
CA ARG A 331 -20.31 18.69 -12.05
C ARG A 331 -21.50 17.76 -12.10
N ASP A 332 -21.93 17.40 -13.31
CA ASP A 332 -23.09 16.51 -13.52
C ASP A 332 -22.83 15.14 -12.89
N VAL A 333 -21.70 14.50 -13.20
CA VAL A 333 -21.33 13.19 -12.62
C VAL A 333 -21.23 13.27 -11.10
N THR A 334 -20.64 14.33 -10.55
CA THR A 334 -20.56 14.55 -9.10
C THR A 334 -21.95 14.67 -8.46
N SER A 335 -22.87 15.43 -9.07
CA SER A 335 -24.26 15.55 -8.59
C SER A 335 -25.02 14.23 -8.67
N GLU A 336 -24.81 13.44 -9.72
CA GLU A 336 -25.37 12.10 -9.86
C GLU A 336 -24.82 11.15 -8.78
N LEU A 337 -23.51 11.18 -8.50
CA LEU A 337 -22.89 10.39 -7.44
C LEU A 337 -23.42 10.76 -6.04
N PHE A 338 -23.64 12.04 -5.75
CA PHE A 338 -24.27 12.46 -4.49
C PHE A 338 -25.71 11.96 -4.37
N SER A 339 -26.49 12.09 -5.45
CA SER A 339 -27.88 11.62 -5.49
C SER A 339 -27.94 10.10 -5.30
N ALA A 340 -27.04 9.37 -5.96
CA ALA A 340 -26.84 7.94 -5.81
C ALA A 340 -26.53 7.54 -4.37
N GLY A 341 -25.61 8.26 -3.73
CA GLY A 341 -25.24 8.03 -2.34
C GLY A 341 -26.43 8.21 -1.38
N LEU A 342 -27.23 9.25 -1.57
CA LEU A 342 -28.44 9.51 -0.78
C LEU A 342 -29.51 8.40 -0.96
N GLU A 343 -29.67 7.89 -2.18
CA GLU A 343 -30.64 6.81 -2.44
C GLU A 343 -30.21 5.46 -1.85
N ILE A 344 -28.91 5.18 -1.85
CA ILE A 344 -28.36 3.99 -1.18
C ILE A 344 -28.53 4.11 0.33
N LEU A 345 -28.24 5.28 0.92
CA LEU A 345 -28.41 5.50 2.37
C LEU A 345 -29.87 5.48 2.83
N SER A 346 -30.80 5.96 2.00
CA SER A 346 -32.23 5.94 2.30
C SER A 346 -32.89 4.57 2.11
N GLY A 347 -32.15 3.56 1.62
CA GLY A 347 -32.66 2.21 1.37
C GLY A 347 -33.63 2.11 0.18
N ASN A 348 -33.82 3.19 -0.58
CA ASN A 348 -34.73 3.20 -1.73
C ASN A 348 -34.18 2.43 -2.93
N SER A 349 -32.85 2.25 -3.03
CA SER A 349 -32.21 1.41 -4.06
C SER A 349 -32.44 -0.09 -3.87
N LEU A 350 -32.90 -0.53 -2.69
CA LEU A 350 -33.18 -1.94 -2.37
C LEU A 350 -34.58 -2.40 -2.78
N LYS A 351 -35.44 -1.50 -3.28
CA LYS A 351 -36.75 -1.85 -3.84
C LYS A 351 -36.57 -2.44 -5.24
N LYS A 352 -36.00 -3.65 -5.33
CA LYS A 352 -36.18 -4.47 -6.54
C LYS A 352 -37.68 -4.71 -6.71
N PRO A 353 -38.27 -4.50 -7.90
CA PRO A 353 -39.52 -5.19 -8.21
C PRO A 353 -39.23 -6.70 -8.13
N LYS A 354 -40.03 -7.42 -7.34
CA LYS A 354 -40.11 -8.87 -7.40
C LYS A 354 -40.48 -9.25 -8.84
N TRP A 355 -39.50 -9.53 -9.68
CA TRP A 355 -39.76 -10.32 -10.87
C TRP A 355 -39.99 -11.75 -10.38
N CYS A 356 -41.21 -12.20 -10.62
CA CYS A 356 -41.76 -13.47 -10.18
C CYS A 356 -40.89 -14.63 -10.65
N CYS A 357 -40.92 -15.70 -9.86
CA CYS A 357 -40.64 -17.07 -10.27
C CYS A 357 -41.13 -17.33 -11.70
N TRP A 358 -40.28 -17.92 -12.54
CA TRP A 358 -40.49 -19.21 -13.21
C TRP A 358 -39.14 -19.83 -13.51
#